data_AF-A0A0C4DK94-F1
#
_entry.id   AF-A0A0C4DK94-F1
#
_cell.length_a   1.000
_cell.length_b   1.000
_cell.length_c   1.000
_cell.angle_alpha   90.00
_cell.angle_beta   90.00
_cell.angle_gamma   90.00
#
_symmetry.space_group_name_H-M   'P 1'
#
loop_
_entity.id
_entity.type
_entity.pdbx_description
1 polymer ?
#
loop_
_entity_poly.entity_id
_entity_poly.type
_entity_poly.pdbx_seq_one_letter_code
_entity_poly.pdbx_strand_id
1 'polypeptide(L)'
;MRLRVVRALLGRWHSYLALPRQTPASWHQDRLKEELRELREARTLAEAISEASDVVFTISRAEHEGFGNDSISTSNFLGRLPTFWAAAVILYMLYKFTMRWSFYRVTAYACGLRGEQLDAVRDVINPAKLDKMDNVARRHGLEPSKFRRVGAVVRRVWPLLP
;
A
#
# COMPACT_ATOMS: atom_id res chain seq x y z
N MET A 1 -25.52 5.77 1.27
CA MET A 1 -25.02 6.22 -0.05
C MET A 1 -23.51 6.41 -0.08
N ARG A 2 -22.89 7.15 0.86
CA ARG A 2 -21.44 7.44 0.89
C ARG A 2 -20.52 6.20 0.88
N LEU A 3 -20.85 5.15 1.64
CA LEU A 3 -20.01 3.94 1.76
C LEU A 3 -19.93 3.07 0.49
N ARG A 4 -21.01 3.00 -0.30
CA ARG A 4 -21.02 2.26 -1.58
C ARG A 4 -20.11 2.93 -2.63
N VAL A 5 -20.11 4.27 -2.65
CA VAL A 5 -19.24 5.06 -3.53
C VAL A 5 -17.78 4.83 -3.16
N VAL A 6 -17.44 4.89 -1.87
CA VAL A 6 -16.08 4.59 -1.39
C VAL A 6 -15.66 3.18 -1.80
N ARG A 7 -16.49 2.16 -1.59
CA ARG A 7 -16.18 0.78 -2.00
C ARG A 7 -15.92 0.66 -3.51
N ALA A 8 -16.74 1.30 -4.35
CA ALA A 8 -16.55 1.28 -5.79
C ALA A 8 -15.25 1.98 -6.23
N LEU A 9 -14.93 3.12 -5.60
CA LEU A 9 -13.67 3.84 -5.83
C LEU A 9 -12.47 2.99 -5.43
N LEU A 10 -12.51 2.37 -4.24
CA LEU A 10 -11.44 1.49 -3.76
C LEU A 10 -11.28 0.25 -4.65
N GLY A 11 -12.37 -0.33 -5.15
CA GLY A 11 -12.31 -1.44 -6.10
C GLY A 11 -11.57 -1.06 -7.37
N ARG A 12 -11.90 0.09 -7.98
CA ARG A 12 -11.19 0.60 -9.16
C ARG A 12 -9.72 0.92 -8.87
N TRP A 13 -9.43 1.49 -7.71
CA TRP A 13 -8.07 1.83 -7.30
C TRP A 13 -7.21 0.59 -7.06
N HIS A 14 -7.75 -0.46 -6.42
CA HIS A 14 -7.05 -1.74 -6.28
C HIS A 14 -6.80 -2.40 -7.64
N SER A 15 -7.77 -2.35 -8.56
CA SER A 15 -7.57 -2.81 -9.94
C SER A 15 -6.49 -2.00 -10.68
N TYR A 16 -6.39 -0.69 -10.44
CA TYR A 16 -5.33 0.15 -10.99
C TYR A 16 -3.94 -0.26 -10.45
N LEU A 17 -3.84 -0.44 -9.13
CA LEU A 17 -2.60 -0.91 -8.51
C LEU A 17 -2.22 -2.31 -8.97
N ALA A 18 -3.20 -3.15 -9.32
CA ALA A 18 -3.04 -4.50 -9.86
C ALA A 18 -2.04 -5.34 -9.04
N LEU A 19 -2.16 -5.28 -7.71
CA LEU A 19 -1.25 -5.98 -6.82
C LEU A 19 -1.41 -7.49 -6.98
N PRO A 20 -0.32 -8.28 -6.89
CA PRO A 20 -0.43 -9.74 -6.92
C PRO A 20 -1.30 -10.24 -5.77
N ARG A 21 -2.28 -11.09 -6.10
CA ARG A 21 -3.17 -11.71 -5.12
C ARG A 21 -2.36 -12.45 -4.06
N GLN A 22 -2.71 -12.26 -2.79
CA GLN A 22 -2.06 -12.96 -1.68
C GLN A 22 -2.89 -14.17 -1.28
N THR A 23 -2.21 -15.30 -1.12
CA THR A 23 -2.81 -16.55 -0.65
C THR A 23 -1.82 -17.24 0.29
N PRO A 24 -2.29 -17.98 1.31
CA PRO A 24 -3.68 -18.24 1.68
C PRO A 24 -4.36 -17.07 2.43
N ALA A 25 -5.66 -17.20 2.74
CA ALA A 25 -6.43 -16.17 3.45
C ALA A 25 -5.84 -15.75 4.81
N SER A 26 -5.08 -16.64 5.47
CA SER A 26 -4.39 -16.32 6.72
C SER A 26 -3.36 -15.20 6.57
N TRP A 27 -2.79 -15.01 5.38
CA TRP A 27 -1.87 -13.90 5.10
C TRP A 27 -2.52 -12.54 5.39
N HIS A 28 -3.77 -12.35 4.93
CA HIS A 28 -4.51 -11.12 5.16
C HIS A 28 -4.85 -10.93 6.64
N GLN A 29 -5.17 -12.02 7.34
CA GLN A 29 -5.47 -11.99 8.78
C GLN A 29 -4.23 -11.62 9.60
N ASP A 30 -3.09 -12.23 9.30
CA ASP A 30 -1.84 -11.98 10.02
C ASP A 30 -1.32 -10.57 9.73
N ARG A 31 -1.42 -10.11 8.47
CA ARG A 31 -1.10 -8.72 8.15
C ARG A 31 -2.01 -7.75 8.90
N LEU A 32 -3.32 -8.00 8.92
CA LEU A 32 -4.27 -7.15 9.64
C LEU A 32 -3.98 -7.08 11.15
N LYS A 33 -3.60 -8.20 11.78
CA LYS A 33 -3.20 -8.21 13.19
C LYS A 33 -1.96 -7.34 13.43
N GLU A 34 -0.99 -7.39 12.53
CA GLU A 34 0.22 -6.56 12.57
C GLU A 34 -0.14 -5.07 12.47
N GLU A 35 -0.91 -4.66 11.46
CA GLU A 35 -1.29 -3.24 11.27
C GLU A 35 -2.13 -2.71 12.46
N LEU A 36 -3.03 -3.54 13.00
CA LEU A 36 -3.84 -3.16 14.18
C LEU A 36 -2.98 -2.98 15.43
N ARG A 37 -1.89 -3.73 15.56
CA ARG A 37 -0.93 -3.55 16.66
C ARG A 37 -0.16 -2.24 16.46
N GLU A 38 0.37 -1.99 15.26
CA GLU A 38 1.08 -0.75 14.93
C GLU A 38 0.18 0.49 15.17
N LEU A 39 -1.10 0.42 14.80
CA LEU A 39 -2.08 1.47 15.09
C LEU A 39 -2.30 1.73 16.59
N ARG A 40 -2.26 0.69 17.44
CA ARG A 40 -2.38 0.86 18.90
C ARG A 40 -1.12 1.47 19.52
N GLU A 41 0.02 1.27 18.89
CA GLU A 41 1.31 1.78 19.34
C GLU A 41 1.59 3.21 18.86
N ALA A 42 0.80 3.72 17.91
CA ALA A 42 0.89 5.08 17.40
C ALA A 42 0.72 6.12 18.52
N ARG A 43 1.66 7.07 18.60
CA ARG A 43 1.70 8.08 19.68
C ARG A 43 1.29 9.46 19.21
N THR A 44 1.40 9.72 17.91
CA THR A 44 1.05 10.99 17.28
C THR A 44 -0.16 10.86 16.35
N LEU A 45 -0.83 11.98 16.08
CA LEU A 45 -1.95 11.99 15.12
C LEU A 45 -1.51 11.59 13.71
N ALA A 46 -0.29 11.98 13.31
CA ALA A 46 0.27 11.63 12.00
C ALA A 46 0.52 10.13 11.90
N GLU A 47 1.11 9.51 12.93
CA GLU A 47 1.25 8.06 13.02
C GLU A 47 -0.11 7.38 13.01
N ALA A 48 -1.08 7.87 13.81
CA ALA A 48 -2.41 7.27 13.85
C ALA A 48 -3.10 7.28 12.47
N ILE A 49 -2.98 8.38 11.70
CA ILE A 49 -3.49 8.45 10.32
C ILE A 49 -2.73 7.48 9.41
N SER A 50 -1.40 7.42 9.52
CA SER A 50 -0.56 6.49 8.74
C SER A 50 -0.94 5.04 9.00
N GLU A 51 -1.02 4.63 10.25
CA GLU A 51 -1.31 3.25 10.63
C GLU A 51 -2.78 2.89 10.35
N ALA A 52 -3.72 3.82 10.57
CA ALA A 52 -5.11 3.62 10.18
C ALA A 52 -5.24 3.46 8.66
N SER A 53 -4.43 4.15 7.87
CA SER A 53 -4.39 4.00 6.41
C SER A 53 -3.90 2.61 5.99
N ASP A 54 -2.94 2.03 6.71
CA ASP A 54 -2.42 0.68 6.44
C ASP A 54 -3.44 -0.40 6.85
N VAL A 55 -4.17 -0.18 7.95
CA VAL A 55 -5.31 -1.03 8.34
C VAL A 55 -6.41 -1.00 7.27
N VAL A 56 -6.84 0.19 6.84
CA VAL A 56 -7.90 0.33 5.81
C VAL A 56 -7.44 -0.26 4.47
N PHE A 57 -6.16 -0.09 4.11
CA PHE A 57 -5.59 -0.72 2.92
C PHE A 57 -5.66 -2.25 3.01
N THR A 58 -5.24 -2.83 4.12
CA THR A 58 -5.23 -4.28 4.33
C THR A 58 -6.64 -4.87 4.26
N ILE A 59 -7.61 -4.25 4.95
CA ILE A 59 -9.02 -4.70 4.91
C ILE A 59 -9.58 -4.57 3.48
N SER A 60 -9.41 -3.41 2.85
CA SER A 60 -9.98 -3.17 1.52
C SER A 60 -9.35 -4.04 0.43
N ARG A 61 -8.06 -4.38 0.57
CA ARG A 61 -7.37 -5.34 -0.31
C ARG A 61 -7.94 -6.75 -0.12
N ALA A 62 -8.11 -7.19 1.13
CA ALA A 62 -8.72 -8.49 1.40
C ALA A 62 -10.14 -8.59 0.83
N GLU A 63 -10.96 -7.54 0.97
CA GLU A 63 -12.27 -7.46 0.33
C GLU A 63 -12.18 -7.55 -1.21
N HIS A 64 -11.25 -6.82 -1.82
CA HIS A 64 -11.04 -6.83 -3.28
C HIS A 64 -10.61 -8.20 -3.80
N GLU A 65 -9.78 -8.93 -3.03
CA GLU A 65 -9.33 -10.28 -3.36
C GLU A 65 -10.35 -11.38 -3.02
N GLY A 66 -11.51 -11.02 -2.45
CA GLY A 66 -12.59 -11.96 -2.10
C GLY A 66 -12.42 -12.67 -0.75
N PHE A 67 -11.52 -12.18 0.10
CA PHE A 67 -11.28 -12.67 1.47
C PHE A 67 -11.92 -11.77 2.55
N GLY A 68 -12.91 -10.95 2.17
CA GLY A 68 -13.63 -10.10 3.11
C GLY A 68 -14.37 -10.91 4.18
N ASN A 69 -14.42 -10.37 5.40
CA ASN A 69 -15.19 -10.94 6.50
C ASN A 69 -16.20 -9.88 6.97
N ASP A 70 -17.47 -10.26 7.14
CA ASP A 70 -18.54 -9.34 7.57
C ASP A 70 -18.25 -8.70 8.94
N SER A 71 -17.50 -9.39 9.81
CA SER A 71 -17.08 -8.88 11.11
C SER A 71 -16.06 -7.74 11.03
N ILE A 72 -15.20 -7.73 10.00
CA ILE A 72 -14.16 -6.70 9.80
C ILE A 72 -14.17 -6.26 8.33
N SER A 73 -14.99 -5.26 8.05
CA SER A 73 -15.10 -4.62 6.73
C SER A 73 -14.61 -3.19 6.74
N THR A 74 -14.19 -2.68 5.58
CA THR A 74 -13.74 -1.30 5.40
C THR A 74 -14.83 -0.30 5.81
N SER A 75 -16.09 -0.61 5.50
CA SER A 75 -17.24 0.21 5.92
C SER A 75 -17.43 0.22 7.43
N ASN A 76 -17.26 -0.91 8.11
CA ASN A 76 -17.42 -0.98 9.57
C ASN A 76 -16.29 -0.23 10.27
N PHE A 77 -15.05 -0.34 9.78
CA PHE A 77 -13.92 0.37 10.35
C PHE A 77 -14.06 1.89 10.18
N LEU A 78 -14.31 2.36 8.95
CA LEU A 78 -14.46 3.79 8.67
C LEU A 78 -15.71 4.39 9.32
N GLY A 79 -16.78 3.61 9.47
CA GLY A 79 -18.01 4.06 10.13
C GLY A 79 -17.87 4.32 11.63
N ARG A 80 -16.81 3.79 12.27
CA ARG A 80 -16.47 4.09 13.68
C ARG A 80 -15.69 5.39 13.85
N LEU A 81 -15.18 5.96 12.75
CA LEU A 81 -14.39 7.19 12.79
C LEU A 81 -15.27 8.41 12.51
N PRO A 82 -14.95 9.58 13.08
CA PRO A 82 -15.55 10.84 12.64
C PRO A 82 -15.34 11.03 11.13
N THR A 83 -16.32 11.63 10.44
CA THR A 83 -16.30 11.76 8.97
C THR A 83 -15.01 12.39 8.44
N PHE A 84 -14.49 13.44 9.11
CA PHE A 84 -13.25 14.10 8.69
C PHE A 84 -12.02 13.20 8.84
N TRP A 85 -11.96 12.39 9.91
CA TRP A 85 -10.90 11.40 10.12
C TRP A 85 -10.96 10.30 9.06
N ALA A 86 -12.15 9.77 8.79
CA ALA A 86 -12.34 8.77 7.75
C ALA A 86 -11.86 9.29 6.38
N ALA A 87 -12.19 10.55 6.04
CA ALA A 87 -11.72 11.19 4.82
C ALA A 87 -10.19 11.34 4.80
N ALA A 88 -9.59 11.81 5.90
CA ALA A 88 -8.13 11.96 6.01
C ALA A 88 -7.41 10.62 5.84
N VAL A 89 -7.90 9.54 6.48
CA VAL A 89 -7.35 8.19 6.36
C VAL A 89 -7.44 7.67 4.92
N ILE A 90 -8.58 7.84 4.24
CA ILE A 90 -8.74 7.39 2.85
C ILE A 90 -7.80 8.18 1.93
N LEU A 91 -7.77 9.51 2.05
CA LEU A 91 -6.93 10.36 1.21
C LEU A 91 -5.45 10.03 1.42
N TYR A 92 -5.02 9.88 2.68
CA TYR A 92 -3.65 9.50 3.01
C TYR A 92 -3.31 8.10 2.50
N MET A 93 -4.22 7.12 2.61
CA MET A 93 -4.03 5.78 2.06
C MET A 93 -3.82 5.82 0.54
N LEU A 94 -4.73 6.47 -0.19
CA LEU A 94 -4.64 6.56 -1.64
C LEU A 94 -3.33 7.21 -2.07
N TYR A 95 -2.96 8.30 -1.38
CA TYR A 95 -1.69 8.98 -1.57
C TYR A 95 -0.50 8.04 -1.31
N LYS A 96 -0.38 7.50 -0.10
CA LYS A 96 0.72 6.66 0.37
C LYS A 96 1.00 5.48 -0.55
N PHE A 97 -0.01 4.69 -0.86
CA PHE A 97 0.17 3.48 -1.65
C PHE A 97 0.36 3.76 -3.15
N THR A 98 -0.27 4.80 -3.71
CA THR A 98 -0.04 5.21 -5.11
C THR A 98 1.36 5.77 -5.30
N MET A 99 1.87 6.50 -4.31
CA MET A 99 3.23 7.03 -4.30
C MET A 99 4.26 5.91 -4.23
N ARG A 100 4.06 4.92 -3.35
CA ARG A 100 4.93 3.73 -3.29
C ARG A 100 4.90 2.94 -4.60
N TRP A 101 3.72 2.73 -5.18
CA TRP A 101 3.57 2.10 -6.49
C TRP A 101 4.37 2.82 -7.58
N SER A 102 4.19 4.15 -7.66
CA SER A 102 4.88 5.00 -8.62
C SER A 102 6.39 4.96 -8.42
N PHE A 103 6.84 4.98 -7.16
CA PHE A 103 8.25 4.90 -6.81
C PHE A 103 8.93 3.65 -7.38
N TYR A 104 8.35 2.46 -7.23
CA TYR A 104 8.97 1.24 -7.76
C TYR A 104 8.97 1.23 -9.28
N ARG A 105 7.91 1.72 -9.94
CA ARG A 105 7.89 1.83 -11.41
C ARG A 105 8.94 2.80 -11.93
N VAL A 106 9.05 3.99 -11.33
CA VAL A 106 10.08 4.98 -11.72
C VAL A 106 11.48 4.43 -11.47
N THR A 107 11.72 3.79 -10.33
CA THR A 107 13.03 3.20 -9.99
C THR A 107 13.38 2.06 -10.95
N ALA A 108 12.43 1.19 -11.27
CA ALA A 108 12.61 0.10 -12.23
C ALA A 108 12.87 0.61 -13.66
N TYR A 109 12.13 1.63 -14.09
CA TYR A 109 12.38 2.30 -15.37
C TYR A 109 13.79 2.91 -15.40
N ALA A 110 14.21 3.63 -14.36
CA ALA A 110 15.56 4.17 -14.28
C ALA A 110 16.65 3.07 -14.20
N CYS A 111 16.30 1.86 -13.75
CA CYS A 111 17.20 0.70 -13.77
C CYS A 111 17.29 -0.01 -15.13
N GLY A 112 16.38 0.30 -16.06
CA GLY A 112 16.39 -0.20 -17.43
C GLY A 112 15.16 -1.02 -17.83
N LEU A 113 14.20 -1.29 -16.92
CA LEU A 113 13.00 -2.04 -17.30
C LEU A 113 12.11 -1.24 -18.25
N ARG A 114 11.53 -1.93 -19.24
CA ARG A 114 10.65 -1.35 -20.26
C ARG A 114 9.50 -2.32 -20.56
N GLY A 115 8.45 -1.82 -21.21
CA GLY A 115 7.31 -2.63 -21.67
C GLY A 115 6.71 -3.50 -20.56
N GLU A 116 6.43 -4.76 -20.90
CA GLU A 116 5.78 -5.74 -20.02
C GLU A 116 6.53 -5.95 -18.70
N GLN A 117 7.87 -5.89 -18.69
CA GLN A 117 8.65 -6.03 -17.46
C GLN A 117 8.41 -4.88 -16.49
N LEU A 118 8.24 -3.66 -17.01
CA LEU A 118 7.90 -2.50 -16.19
C LEU A 118 6.44 -2.55 -15.73
N ASP A 119 5.54 -3.07 -16.57
CA ASP A 119 4.13 -3.27 -16.23
C ASP A 119 3.91 -4.37 -15.19
N ALA A 120 4.84 -5.30 -15.04
CA ALA A 120 4.84 -6.30 -13.97
C ALA A 120 5.22 -5.72 -12.59
N VAL A 121 5.80 -4.52 -12.53
CA VAL A 121 6.19 -3.87 -11.27
C VAL A 121 4.97 -3.25 -10.59
N ARG A 122 4.44 -3.97 -9.60
CA ARG A 122 3.21 -3.61 -8.85
C ARG A 122 3.46 -3.57 -7.34
N ASP A 123 4.67 -3.20 -6.93
CA ASP A 123 5.07 -3.19 -5.52
C ASP A 123 4.63 -1.91 -4.82
N VAL A 124 4.17 -2.04 -3.57
CA VAL A 124 3.74 -0.90 -2.73
C VAL A 124 4.36 -0.95 -1.33
N ILE A 125 5.47 -1.67 -1.20
CA ILE A 125 6.17 -1.85 0.06
C ILE A 125 6.88 -0.55 0.45
N ASN A 126 6.91 -0.19 1.73
CA ASN A 126 7.64 0.98 2.19
C ASN A 126 9.11 0.96 1.70
N PRO A 127 9.54 1.93 0.86
CA PRO A 127 10.88 1.99 0.29
C PRO A 127 11.95 2.45 1.30
N ALA A 128 11.57 2.79 2.54
CA ALA A 128 12.51 2.96 3.63
C ALA A 128 13.09 1.61 4.12
N LYS A 129 12.40 0.49 3.87
CA LYS A 129 12.84 -0.85 4.29
C LYS A 129 13.78 -1.45 3.21
N LEU A 130 15.07 -1.14 3.29
CA LEU A 130 16.08 -1.50 2.29
C LEU A 130 16.14 -3.01 1.97
N ASP A 131 15.95 -3.88 2.95
CA ASP A 131 15.94 -5.34 2.71
C ASP A 131 14.73 -5.77 1.90
N LYS A 132 13.59 -5.09 2.06
CA LYS A 132 12.41 -5.34 1.25
C LYS A 132 12.59 -4.82 -0.18
N MET A 133 13.29 -3.69 -0.36
CA MET A 133 13.63 -3.19 -1.70
C MET A 133 14.49 -4.19 -2.47
N ASP A 134 15.44 -4.86 -1.82
CA ASP A 134 16.24 -5.91 -2.47
C ASP A 134 15.41 -7.08 -2.93
N ASN A 135 14.44 -7.49 -2.12
CA ASN A 135 13.53 -8.56 -2.51
C ASN A 135 12.68 -8.18 -3.71
N VAL A 136 12.26 -6.90 -3.81
CA VAL A 136 11.58 -6.38 -5.00
C VAL A 136 12.51 -6.41 -6.21
N ALA A 137 13.75 -5.92 -6.07
CA ALA A 137 14.73 -5.94 -7.16
C ALA A 137 14.96 -7.37 -7.69
N ARG A 138 15.21 -8.33 -6.79
CA ARG A 138 15.41 -9.74 -7.14
C ARG A 138 14.18 -10.34 -7.86
N ARG A 139 12.96 -10.02 -7.39
CA ARG A 139 11.72 -10.53 -8.01
C ARG A 139 11.58 -10.10 -9.47
N HIS A 140 12.07 -8.90 -9.80
CA HIS A 140 12.02 -8.33 -11.16
C HIS A 140 13.32 -8.51 -11.94
N GLY A 141 14.24 -9.37 -11.47
CA GLY A 141 15.51 -9.64 -12.16
C GLY A 141 16.48 -8.46 -12.19
N LEU A 142 16.33 -7.49 -11.28
CA LEU A 142 17.18 -6.31 -11.17
C LEU A 142 18.31 -6.54 -10.17
N GLU A 143 19.46 -5.92 -10.44
CA GLU A 143 20.62 -5.92 -9.54
C GLU A 143 20.30 -5.08 -8.28
N PRO A 144 20.31 -5.68 -7.07
CA PRO A 144 19.83 -5.01 -5.86
C PRO A 144 20.60 -3.73 -5.52
N SER A 145 21.92 -3.70 -5.71
CA SER A 145 22.74 -2.53 -5.36
C SER A 145 22.43 -1.34 -6.27
N LYS A 146 22.32 -1.56 -7.59
CA LYS A 146 21.86 -0.55 -8.55
C LYS A 146 20.46 -0.06 -8.20
N PHE A 147 19.53 -0.97 -7.90
CA PHE A 147 18.16 -0.61 -7.55
C PHE A 147 18.09 0.27 -6.29
N ARG A 148 18.84 -0.10 -5.23
CA ARG A 148 18.98 0.71 -4.01
C ARG A 148 19.53 2.10 -4.30
N ARG A 149 20.62 2.19 -5.09
CA ARG A 149 21.26 3.46 -5.43
C ARG A 149 20.31 4.39 -6.18
N VAL A 150 19.64 3.87 -7.21
CA VAL A 150 18.65 4.64 -7.99
C VAL A 150 17.48 5.03 -7.10
N GLY A 151 16.95 4.11 -6.30
CA GLY A 151 15.86 4.37 -5.38
C GLY A 151 16.21 5.46 -4.36
N ALA A 152 17.45 5.49 -3.85
CA ALA A 152 17.91 6.56 -2.97
C ALA A 152 17.90 7.93 -3.65
N VAL A 153 18.28 8.01 -4.93
CA VAL A 153 18.19 9.26 -5.72
C VAL A 153 16.74 9.67 -5.92
N VAL A 154 15.87 8.73 -6.31
CA VAL A 154 14.42 9.00 -6.49
C VAL A 154 13.79 9.49 -5.19
N ARG A 155 14.15 8.92 -4.03
CA ARG A 155 13.66 9.38 -2.72
C ARG A 155 14.09 10.81 -2.37
N ARG A 156 15.29 11.23 -2.78
CA ARG A 156 15.75 12.61 -2.54
C ARG A 156 14.95 13.63 -3.32
N VAL A 157 14.58 13.31 -4.56
CA VAL A 157 13.77 14.21 -5.40
C VAL A 157 12.27 14.13 -5.10
N TRP A 158 11.86 13.14 -4.30
CA TRP A 158 10.47 12.92 -3.92
C TRP A 158 10.29 12.92 -2.38
N PRO A 159 10.51 14.05 -1.70
CA PRO A 159 10.60 14.11 -0.23
C PRO A 159 9.29 13.78 0.49
N LEU A 160 8.15 13.84 -0.20
CA LEU A 160 6.85 13.52 0.37
C LEU A 160 6.51 12.02 0.31
N LEU A 161 7.39 11.16 -0.23
CA LEU A 161 7.17 9.71 -0.30
C LEU A 161 7.13 9.08 1.11
N PRO A 162 5.99 8.52 1.54
CA PRO A 162 5.83 7.88 2.85
C PRO A 162 6.21 6.39 2.89
#